data_AF-A0A166N8Z0-F1
#
_entry.id   AF-A0A166N8Z0-F1
#
_cell.length_a   1.000
_cell.length_b   1.000
_cell.length_c   1.000
_cell.angle_alpha   90.00
_cell.angle_beta   90.00
_cell.angle_gamma   90.00
#
_symmetry.space_group_name_H-M   'P 1'
#
loop_
_entity.id
_entity.type
_entity.pdbx_description
1 polymer ?
#
loop_
_entity_poly.entity_id
_entity_poly.type
_entity_poly.pdbx_seq_one_letter_code
_entity_poly.pdbx_strand_id
1 'polypeptide(L)'
;MARDRLAALRAQQGGGNYDASDNSSNPTPPAQGRNPYAQQDYEMSNVKESSPDLGAGAADGMSGFYTEISSIQDSLRTFNDNVNRISDLHSRSLNNMDDAAAARNAAQLDELIEDTSALSATLKRRIKALERQGGQGRDGQIRKQQTGLVKSKFVEAIQSYQTVEQQYRQKYKQRMERQFKIVKPDATPEEVRAVVNDEQGGQIFSQALLNSNRYGESKAAYREVQERHEDIKRIEQTLSELAQLFNDMSVLVEQQDETINVIETTAGQVEQDTSAGLGYTEAAVSSARAARKKRWICFGIFVVVIVIVAIVVAVEVVQHQGNKS
;
A
#
# COMPACT_ATOMS: atom_id res chain seq x y z
N MET A 1 -42.53 -23.87 -0.71
CA MET A 1 -42.83 -23.43 -2.09
C MET A 1 -42.07 -22.13 -2.40
N ALA A 2 -40.76 -22.19 -2.67
CA ALA A 2 -39.98 -21.02 -3.13
C ALA A 2 -38.59 -21.41 -3.69
N ARG A 3 -38.48 -22.52 -4.45
CA ARG A 3 -37.19 -22.93 -5.08
C ARG A 3 -37.27 -23.24 -6.59
N ASP A 4 -38.43 -23.09 -7.21
CA ASP A 4 -38.65 -23.51 -8.61
C ASP A 4 -38.77 -22.38 -9.65
N ARG A 5 -38.37 -21.14 -9.32
CA ARG A 5 -38.44 -20.02 -10.29
C ARG A 5 -37.13 -19.63 -10.95
N LEU A 6 -36.00 -20.25 -10.56
CA LEU A 6 -34.69 -19.94 -11.16
C LEU A 6 -34.29 -20.88 -12.32
N ALA A 7 -34.99 -22.01 -12.50
CA ALA A 7 -34.69 -22.96 -13.58
C ALA A 7 -35.37 -22.60 -14.92
N ALA A 8 -36.43 -21.77 -14.90
CA ALA A 8 -37.17 -21.39 -16.11
C ALA A 8 -36.54 -20.25 -16.92
N LEU A 9 -35.52 -19.56 -16.38
CA LEU A 9 -34.83 -18.44 -17.04
C LEU A 9 -33.54 -18.84 -17.77
N ARG A 10 -33.17 -20.12 -17.74
CA ARG A 10 -31.97 -20.65 -18.42
C ARG A 10 -32.24 -21.27 -19.79
N ALA A 11 -33.50 -21.31 -20.23
CA ALA A 11 -33.92 -22.01 -21.44
C ALA A 11 -34.29 -21.09 -22.62
N GLN A 12 -33.80 -19.84 -22.66
CA GLN A 12 -34.09 -18.93 -23.77
C GLN A 12 -32.88 -18.13 -24.29
N GLN A 13 -31.67 -18.65 -24.16
CA GLN A 13 -30.53 -18.20 -24.96
C GLN A 13 -29.76 -19.42 -25.48
N GLY A 14 -30.22 -19.90 -26.63
CA GLY A 14 -29.53 -20.88 -27.43
C GLY A 14 -29.84 -20.63 -28.90
N GLY A 15 -28.79 -20.37 -29.68
CA GLY A 15 -28.83 -20.46 -31.14
C GLY A 15 -28.36 -19.21 -31.86
N GLY A 16 -27.18 -19.27 -32.47
CA GLY A 16 -26.74 -18.26 -33.44
C GLY A 16 -25.24 -18.27 -33.72
N ASN A 17 -24.75 -19.36 -34.30
CA ASN A 17 -23.39 -19.50 -34.83
C ASN A 17 -23.33 -18.85 -36.23
N TYR A 18 -22.58 -17.76 -36.41
CA TYR A 18 -22.24 -17.23 -37.75
C TYR A 18 -20.82 -16.66 -37.77
N ASP A 19 -19.99 -17.34 -38.54
CA ASP A 19 -18.70 -16.93 -39.09
C ASP A 19 -18.90 -15.76 -40.07
N ALA A 20 -17.99 -14.78 -40.08
CA ALA A 20 -18.01 -13.68 -41.04
C ALA A 20 -16.58 -13.28 -41.40
N SER A 21 -16.12 -13.87 -42.50
CA SER A 21 -15.02 -13.40 -43.32
C SER A 21 -15.57 -12.64 -44.55
N ASP A 22 -14.75 -11.68 -45.00
CA ASP A 22 -14.69 -11.09 -46.36
C ASP A 22 -15.64 -9.93 -46.77
N ASN A 23 -15.03 -8.74 -46.84
CA ASN A 23 -14.83 -7.87 -48.01
C ASN A 23 -15.99 -7.51 -48.98
N SER A 24 -16.03 -6.19 -49.27
CA SER A 24 -16.53 -5.51 -50.47
C SER A 24 -18.01 -5.62 -50.85
N SER A 25 -18.73 -4.50 -50.73
CA SER A 25 -19.37 -3.81 -51.87
C SER A 25 -20.16 -2.56 -51.44
N ASN A 26 -19.98 -1.51 -52.22
CA ASN A 26 -20.64 -0.21 -52.13
C ASN A 26 -22.12 -0.31 -52.56
N PRO A 27 -23.03 0.48 -51.96
CA PRO A 27 -23.95 1.23 -52.82
C PRO A 27 -24.27 2.65 -52.32
N THR A 28 -24.26 3.58 -53.28
CA THR A 28 -24.79 4.96 -53.26
C THR A 28 -26.22 5.10 -52.75
N PRO A 29 -26.53 6.19 -52.02
CA PRO A 29 -27.87 6.80 -52.00
C PRO A 29 -27.91 8.20 -52.66
N PRO A 30 -29.12 8.71 -52.99
CA PRO A 30 -29.33 9.75 -54.00
C PRO A 30 -29.29 11.20 -53.49
N ALA A 31 -29.21 12.11 -54.45
CA ALA A 31 -29.21 13.57 -54.31
C ALA A 31 -30.55 14.14 -53.79
N GLN A 32 -30.47 15.19 -52.95
CA GLN A 32 -31.04 16.53 -53.18
C GLN A 32 -30.98 17.40 -51.92
N GLY A 33 -30.56 18.65 -52.07
CA GLY A 33 -30.56 19.66 -51.00
C GLY A 33 -29.71 20.88 -51.34
N ARG A 34 -30.14 21.66 -52.33
CA ARG A 34 -29.51 22.90 -52.80
C ARG A 34 -29.75 24.03 -51.80
N ASN A 35 -28.70 24.52 -51.12
CA ASN A 35 -28.73 25.79 -50.38
C ASN A 35 -27.97 26.88 -51.15
N PRO A 36 -28.59 28.06 -51.44
CA PRO A 36 -28.15 28.95 -52.52
C PRO A 36 -27.48 30.25 -52.03
N TYR A 37 -26.45 30.17 -51.20
CA TYR A 37 -25.62 31.34 -50.85
C TYR A 37 -24.16 30.93 -50.68
N ALA A 38 -23.48 30.73 -51.81
CA ALA A 38 -22.03 30.57 -51.87
C ALA A 38 -21.45 31.76 -52.64
N GLN A 39 -21.14 32.85 -51.92
CA GLN A 39 -20.12 33.80 -52.34
C GLN A 39 -19.79 34.78 -51.21
N GLN A 40 -18.68 34.51 -50.52
CA GLN A 40 -17.63 35.49 -50.23
C GLN A 40 -16.47 34.73 -49.58
N ASP A 41 -15.42 34.53 -50.38
CA ASP A 41 -14.11 34.09 -49.92
C ASP A 41 -13.51 35.17 -49.02
N TYR A 42 -13.39 34.85 -47.74
CA TYR A 42 -12.38 35.42 -46.88
C TYR A 42 -11.52 34.24 -46.40
N GLU A 43 -10.30 34.17 -46.91
CA GLU A 43 -9.27 33.22 -46.47
C GLU A 43 -8.92 33.51 -44.99
N MET A 44 -9.58 32.83 -44.06
CA MET A 44 -9.01 32.62 -42.74
C MET A 44 -8.00 31.48 -42.86
N SER A 45 -6.72 31.86 -42.87
CA SER A 45 -5.61 30.94 -42.64
C SER A 45 -5.94 30.03 -41.45
N ASN A 46 -6.04 28.73 -41.71
CA ASN A 46 -6.18 27.68 -40.69
C ASN A 46 -5.06 27.86 -39.66
N VAL A 47 -5.37 28.52 -38.54
CA VAL A 47 -4.64 28.26 -37.30
C VAL A 47 -5.00 26.84 -36.97
N LYS A 48 -4.05 25.95 -37.24
CA LYS A 48 -4.07 24.56 -36.81
C LYS A 48 -4.17 24.58 -35.29
N GLU A 49 -5.41 24.54 -34.81
CA GLU A 49 -5.75 24.41 -33.40
C GLU A 49 -5.21 23.05 -32.97
N SER A 50 -3.96 23.09 -32.54
CA SER A 50 -3.25 21.98 -31.96
C SER A 50 -3.80 21.88 -30.54
N SER A 51 -5.02 21.38 -30.40
CA SER A 51 -5.52 20.89 -29.12
C SER A 51 -4.51 19.85 -28.65
N PRO A 52 -3.74 20.10 -27.58
CA PRO A 52 -2.90 19.06 -27.04
C PRO A 52 -3.86 18.06 -26.40
N ASP A 53 -4.02 16.91 -27.05
CA ASP A 53 -4.59 15.72 -26.45
C ASP A 53 -3.69 15.31 -25.28
N LEU A 54 -3.91 15.94 -24.12
CA LEU A 54 -3.17 15.76 -22.88
C LEU A 54 -3.95 14.91 -21.86
N GLY A 55 -5.01 14.21 -22.28
CA GLY A 55 -5.97 13.63 -21.34
C GLY A 55 -5.85 12.13 -21.07
N ALA A 56 -5.55 11.32 -22.09
CA ALA A 56 -5.84 9.89 -22.00
C ALA A 56 -4.64 8.99 -21.66
N GLY A 57 -3.41 9.37 -22.03
CA GLY A 57 -2.22 8.54 -21.81
C GLY A 57 -1.51 8.75 -20.45
N ALA A 58 -1.67 9.91 -19.83
CA ALA A 58 -0.99 10.25 -18.57
C ALA A 58 -1.71 9.70 -17.33
N ALA A 59 -3.05 9.63 -17.36
CA ALA A 59 -3.86 9.10 -16.26
C ALA A 59 -3.62 7.60 -16.02
N ASP A 60 -3.35 6.83 -17.09
CA ASP A 60 -3.08 5.39 -17.02
C ASP A 60 -1.68 5.08 -16.46
N GLY A 61 -0.69 5.91 -16.78
CA GLY A 61 0.66 5.76 -16.24
C GLY A 61 0.75 6.03 -14.73
N MET A 62 -0.04 6.97 -14.21
CA MET A 62 -0.03 7.32 -12.78
C MET A 62 -0.90 6.37 -11.93
N SER A 63 -2.02 5.88 -12.46
CA SER A 63 -2.83 4.87 -11.78
C SER A 63 -2.06 3.56 -11.59
N GLY A 64 -1.32 3.11 -12.61
CA GLY A 64 -0.44 1.94 -12.52
C GLY A 64 0.66 2.10 -11.48
N PHE A 65 1.23 3.31 -11.36
CA PHE A 65 2.23 3.63 -10.34
C PHE A 65 1.68 3.51 -8.92
N TYR A 66 0.50 4.10 -8.64
CA TYR A 66 -0.11 4.01 -7.31
C TYR A 66 -0.50 2.57 -6.95
N THR A 67 -0.94 1.79 -7.94
CA THR A 67 -1.24 0.37 -7.77
C THR A 67 0.02 -0.41 -7.39
N GLU A 68 1.14 -0.14 -8.06
CA GLU A 68 2.43 -0.77 -7.75
C GLU A 68 2.95 -0.36 -6.36
N ILE A 69 2.84 0.91 -5.98
CA ILE A 69 3.19 1.39 -4.63
C ILE A 69 2.34 0.67 -3.57
N SER A 70 1.03 0.56 -3.78
CA SER A 70 0.12 -0.11 -2.83
C SER A 70 0.49 -1.59 -2.68
N SER A 71 0.76 -2.27 -3.80
CA SER A 71 1.19 -3.66 -3.79
C SER A 71 2.55 -3.88 -3.11
N ILE A 72 3.50 -2.95 -3.26
CA ILE A 72 4.77 -2.98 -2.52
C ILE A 72 4.52 -2.78 -1.02
N GLN A 73 3.63 -1.87 -0.63
CA GLN A 73 3.26 -1.68 0.77
C GLN A 73 2.63 -2.93 1.38
N ASP A 74 1.76 -3.63 0.64
CA ASP A 74 1.18 -4.89 1.09
C ASP A 74 2.26 -5.96 1.25
N SER A 75 3.18 -6.06 0.28
CA SER A 75 4.33 -6.98 0.34
C SER A 75 5.24 -6.67 1.55
N LEU A 76 5.41 -5.38 1.90
CA LEU A 76 6.14 -4.98 3.10
C LEU A 76 5.43 -5.38 4.40
N ARG A 77 4.09 -5.34 4.44
CA ARG A 77 3.34 -5.85 5.60
C ARG A 77 3.56 -7.35 5.74
N THR A 78 3.42 -8.12 4.65
CA THR A 78 3.70 -9.56 4.65
C THR A 78 5.14 -9.86 5.08
N PHE A 79 6.12 -9.09 4.62
CA PHE A 79 7.51 -9.24 5.05
C PHE A 79 7.65 -9.07 6.57
N ASN A 80 7.07 -8.01 7.15
CA ASN A 80 7.10 -7.79 8.60
C ASN A 80 6.35 -8.89 9.38
N ASP A 81 5.22 -9.37 8.85
CA ASP A 81 4.47 -10.47 9.46
C ASP A 81 5.29 -11.76 9.46
N ASN A 82 6.02 -12.05 8.38
CA ASN A 82 6.95 -13.18 8.35
C ASN A 82 8.06 -13.03 9.39
N VAL A 83 8.66 -11.85 9.52
CA VAL A 83 9.70 -11.56 10.54
C VAL A 83 9.17 -11.81 11.95
N ASN A 84 7.93 -11.40 12.24
CA ASN A 84 7.28 -11.67 13.52
C ASN A 84 7.07 -13.18 13.76
N ARG A 85 6.61 -13.91 12.73
CA ARG A 85 6.44 -15.37 12.81
C ARG A 85 7.77 -16.10 12.99
N ILE A 86 8.83 -15.65 12.33
CA ILE A 86 10.20 -16.15 12.48
C ILE A 86 10.65 -15.95 13.93
N SER A 87 10.44 -14.76 14.49
CA SER A 87 10.71 -14.50 15.91
C SER A 87 9.96 -15.46 16.84
N ASP A 88 8.67 -15.70 16.60
CA ASP A 88 7.88 -16.64 17.39
C ASP A 88 8.42 -18.07 17.30
N LEU A 89 8.83 -18.52 16.11
CA LEU A 89 9.41 -19.84 15.91
C LEU A 89 10.77 -19.99 16.58
N HIS A 90 11.64 -18.98 16.52
CA HIS A 90 12.88 -18.97 17.30
C HIS A 90 12.61 -19.06 18.80
N SER A 91 11.63 -18.30 19.31
CA SER A 91 11.23 -18.37 20.72
C SER A 91 10.74 -19.77 21.11
N ARG A 92 9.95 -20.41 20.26
CA ARG A 92 9.48 -21.79 20.46
C ARG A 92 10.63 -22.79 20.43
N SER A 93 11.57 -22.64 19.48
CA SER A 93 12.76 -23.50 19.36
C SER A 93 13.63 -23.47 20.62
N LEU A 94 13.67 -22.33 21.33
CA LEU A 94 14.40 -22.18 22.60
C LEU A 94 13.73 -22.82 23.82
N ASN A 95 12.42 -23.12 23.75
CA ASN A 95 11.60 -23.50 24.91
C ASN A 95 10.96 -24.89 24.78
N ASN A 96 10.88 -25.46 23.58
CA ASN A 96 10.24 -26.75 23.36
C ASN A 96 11.13 -27.91 23.83
N MET A 97 10.53 -28.84 24.58
CA MET A 97 11.15 -30.09 25.06
C MET A 97 10.63 -31.33 24.32
N ASP A 98 9.72 -31.15 23.35
CA ASP A 98 9.16 -32.22 22.52
C ASP A 98 9.85 -32.24 21.15
N ASP A 99 10.59 -33.31 20.86
CA ASP A 99 11.33 -33.54 19.63
C ASP A 99 10.43 -33.46 18.37
N ALA A 100 9.20 -33.96 18.44
CA ALA A 100 8.29 -33.95 17.28
C ALA A 100 7.78 -32.55 16.97
N ALA A 101 7.49 -31.76 18.00
CA ALA A 101 7.16 -30.35 17.85
C ALA A 101 8.36 -29.54 17.38
N ALA A 102 9.57 -29.82 17.90
CA ALA A 102 10.80 -29.14 17.50
C ALA A 102 11.08 -29.29 16.01
N ALA A 103 11.01 -30.52 15.47
CA ALA A 103 11.20 -30.78 14.04
C ALA A 103 10.20 -30.03 13.14
N ARG A 104 8.93 -29.96 13.55
CA ARG A 104 7.91 -29.20 12.81
C ARG A 104 8.16 -27.70 12.82
N ASN A 105 8.54 -27.14 13.98
CA ASN A 105 8.86 -25.72 14.08
C ASN A 105 10.11 -25.36 13.27
N ALA A 106 11.12 -26.24 13.23
CA ALA A 106 12.32 -26.05 12.42
C ALA A 106 11.98 -26.01 10.92
N ALA A 107 11.18 -26.96 10.43
CA ALA A 107 10.74 -26.96 9.03
C ALA A 107 9.93 -25.70 8.66
N GLN A 108 9.03 -25.26 9.55
CA GLN A 108 8.27 -24.01 9.35
C GLN A 108 9.15 -22.76 9.38
N LEU A 109 10.22 -22.78 10.17
CA LEU A 109 11.17 -21.68 10.25
C LEU A 109 11.97 -21.59 8.95
N ASP A 110 12.48 -22.72 8.47
CA ASP A 110 13.24 -22.79 7.22
C ASP A 110 12.39 -22.33 6.02
N GLU A 111 11.13 -22.77 5.94
CA GLU A 111 10.16 -22.32 4.91
C GLU A 111 9.93 -20.81 4.97
N LEU A 112 9.71 -20.25 6.16
CA LEU A 112 9.50 -18.80 6.32
C LEU A 112 10.75 -17.98 5.97
N ILE A 113 11.95 -18.48 6.28
CA ILE A 113 13.20 -17.81 5.91
C ILE A 113 13.33 -17.77 4.37
N GLU A 114 13.07 -18.88 3.69
CA GLU A 114 13.12 -18.95 2.22
C GLU A 114 12.09 -18.01 1.57
N ASP A 115 10.84 -18.07 2.02
CA ASP A 115 9.76 -17.19 1.54
C ASP A 115 10.11 -15.70 1.76
N THR A 116 10.66 -15.38 2.93
CA THR A 116 11.05 -14.01 3.28
C THR A 116 12.21 -13.52 2.44
N SER A 117 13.20 -14.39 2.17
CA SER A 117 14.32 -14.08 1.28
C SER A 117 13.85 -13.82 -0.16
N ALA A 118 12.96 -14.67 -0.70
CA ALA A 118 12.37 -14.49 -2.02
C ALA A 118 11.53 -13.20 -2.13
N LEU A 119 10.74 -12.90 -1.09
CA LEU A 119 9.97 -11.66 -1.00
C LEU A 119 10.88 -10.43 -0.96
N SER A 120 11.98 -10.48 -0.19
CA SER A 120 12.96 -9.40 -0.10
C SER A 120 13.63 -9.11 -1.46
N ALA A 121 13.98 -10.15 -2.22
CA ALA A 121 14.56 -10.01 -3.55
C ALA A 121 13.56 -9.39 -4.54
N THR A 122 12.28 -9.76 -4.41
CA THR A 122 11.19 -9.20 -5.20
C THR A 122 10.96 -7.73 -4.87
N LEU A 123 10.85 -7.37 -3.59
CA LEU A 123 10.73 -6.00 -3.10
C LEU A 123 11.89 -5.12 -3.61
N LYS A 124 13.14 -5.59 -3.44
CA LYS A 124 14.34 -4.91 -3.96
C LYS A 124 14.20 -4.62 -5.46
N ARG A 125 13.86 -5.62 -6.27
CA ARG A 125 13.75 -5.49 -7.73
C ARG A 125 12.67 -4.47 -8.12
N ARG A 126 11.50 -4.53 -7.49
CA ARG A 126 10.36 -3.66 -7.75
C ARG A 126 10.65 -2.21 -7.34
N ILE A 127 11.22 -2.00 -6.15
CA ILE A 127 11.62 -0.66 -5.69
C ILE A 127 12.69 -0.06 -6.62
N LYS A 128 13.73 -0.83 -6.98
CA LYS A 128 14.74 -0.38 -7.96
C LYS A 128 14.16 -0.11 -9.35
N ALA A 129 13.08 -0.80 -9.75
CA ALA A 129 12.38 -0.50 -11.00
C ALA A 129 11.65 0.84 -10.94
N LEU A 130 10.97 1.14 -9.82
CA LEU A 130 10.32 2.43 -9.60
C LEU A 130 11.32 3.59 -9.58
N GLU A 131 12.50 3.39 -8.98
CA GLU A 131 13.58 4.40 -8.99
C GLU A 131 14.05 4.74 -10.42
N ARG A 132 14.00 3.77 -11.35
CA ARG A 132 14.38 3.98 -12.76
C ARG A 132 13.27 4.63 -13.59
N GLN A 133 12.01 4.45 -13.21
CA GLN A 133 10.84 5.03 -13.89
C GLN A 133 10.64 6.53 -13.62
N GLY A 134 11.71 7.25 -13.25
CA GLY A 134 11.67 8.69 -12.98
C GLY A 134 10.95 9.48 -14.08
N GLY A 135 10.40 10.63 -13.70
CA GLY A 135 9.67 11.53 -14.60
C GLY A 135 10.11 12.98 -14.42
N GLN A 136 9.71 13.85 -15.35
CA GLN A 136 9.91 15.29 -15.24
C GLN A 136 8.63 15.98 -14.74
N GLY A 137 8.78 17.17 -14.17
CA GLY A 137 7.66 17.96 -13.64
C GLY A 137 7.05 17.39 -12.36
N ARG A 138 5.81 17.79 -12.07
CA ARG A 138 5.10 17.49 -10.82
C ARG A 138 4.91 15.99 -10.58
N ASP A 139 4.58 15.22 -11.61
CA ASP A 139 4.37 13.77 -11.49
C ASP A 139 5.67 13.02 -11.19
N GLY A 140 6.79 13.48 -11.75
CA GLY A 140 8.13 12.96 -11.43
C GLY A 140 8.50 13.17 -9.96
N GLN A 141 8.19 14.34 -9.40
CA GLN A 141 8.43 14.65 -7.99
C GLN A 141 7.59 13.76 -7.07
N ILE A 142 6.29 13.58 -7.39
CA ILE A 142 5.41 12.69 -6.62
C ILE A 142 5.93 11.25 -6.66
N ARG A 143 6.33 10.75 -7.84
CA ARG A 143 6.89 9.40 -7.98
C ARG A 143 8.14 9.22 -7.13
N LYS A 144 9.10 10.16 -7.24
CA LYS A 144 10.33 10.13 -6.45
C LYS A 144 10.05 10.08 -4.95
N GLN A 145 9.14 10.92 -4.46
CA GLN A 145 8.76 10.97 -3.05
C GLN A 145 8.11 9.67 -2.56
N GLN A 146 7.16 9.12 -3.32
CA GLN A 146 6.47 7.87 -2.95
C GLN A 146 7.41 6.66 -3.02
N THR A 147 8.29 6.60 -4.03
CA THR A 147 9.33 5.57 -4.13
C THR A 147 10.33 5.68 -2.97
N GLY A 148 10.75 6.89 -2.60
CA GLY A 148 11.60 7.13 -1.43
C GLY A 148 10.97 6.65 -0.13
N LEU A 149 9.66 6.88 0.05
CA LEU A 149 8.93 6.42 1.24
C LEU A 149 8.90 4.89 1.34
N VAL A 150 8.51 4.17 0.29
CA VAL A 150 8.47 2.70 0.34
C VAL A 150 9.86 2.09 0.47
N LYS A 151 10.89 2.75 -0.07
CA LYS A 151 12.29 2.38 0.12
C LYS A 151 12.72 2.54 1.58
N SER A 152 12.43 3.66 2.23
CA SER A 152 12.73 3.88 3.66
C SER A 152 12.09 2.78 4.50
N LYS A 153 10.79 2.52 4.29
CA LYS A 153 10.06 1.46 4.99
C LYS A 153 10.67 0.07 4.77
N PHE A 154 11.18 -0.21 3.58
CA PHE A 154 11.87 -1.47 3.32
C PHE A 154 13.21 -1.56 4.08
N VAL A 155 14.00 -0.49 4.09
CA VAL A 155 15.25 -0.41 4.85
C VAL A 155 14.98 -0.59 6.36
N GLU A 156 13.97 0.08 6.90
CA GLU A 156 13.52 -0.08 8.29
C GLU A 156 13.11 -1.53 8.59
N ALA A 157 12.36 -2.17 7.69
CA ALA A 157 11.97 -3.57 7.84
C ALA A 157 13.18 -4.53 7.83
N ILE A 158 14.18 -4.29 6.97
CA ILE A 158 15.43 -5.04 6.94
C ILE A 158 16.18 -4.90 8.27
N GLN A 159 16.31 -3.67 8.80
CA GLN A 159 16.96 -3.42 10.09
C GLN A 159 16.23 -4.08 11.27
N SER A 160 14.90 -4.04 11.25
CA SER A 160 14.06 -4.75 12.23
C SER A 160 14.36 -6.25 12.20
N TYR A 161 14.40 -6.84 11.00
CA TYR A 161 14.72 -8.25 10.85
C TYR A 161 16.14 -8.58 11.33
N GLN A 162 17.14 -7.79 10.97
CA GLN A 162 18.51 -7.94 11.48
C GLN A 162 18.56 -7.91 13.01
N THR A 163 17.77 -7.03 13.63
CA THR A 163 17.70 -6.92 15.09
C THR A 163 17.12 -8.19 15.71
N VAL A 164 16.04 -8.73 15.15
CA VAL A 164 15.44 -10.01 15.59
C VAL A 164 16.47 -11.15 15.50
N GLU A 165 17.13 -11.30 14.36
CA GLU A 165 18.13 -12.34 14.13
C GLU A 165 19.32 -12.20 15.09
N GLN A 166 19.85 -10.99 15.30
CA GLN A 166 20.93 -10.75 16.25
C GLN A 166 20.55 -11.12 17.70
N GLN A 167 19.32 -10.81 18.11
CA GLN A 167 18.82 -11.16 19.44
C GLN A 167 18.76 -12.69 19.61
N TYR A 168 18.26 -13.43 18.62
CA TYR A 168 18.18 -14.89 18.71
C TYR A 168 19.54 -15.56 18.60
N ARG A 169 20.46 -15.03 17.79
CA ARG A 169 21.86 -15.46 17.79
C ARG A 169 22.45 -15.39 19.20
N GLN A 170 22.24 -14.28 19.90
CA GLN A 170 22.74 -14.11 21.27
C GLN A 170 22.08 -15.10 22.25
N LYS A 171 20.76 -15.33 22.13
CA LYS A 171 20.04 -16.31 22.97
C LYS A 171 20.53 -17.74 22.72
N TYR A 172 20.75 -18.14 21.47
CA TYR A 172 21.32 -19.45 21.14
C TYR A 172 22.73 -19.63 21.68
N LYS A 173 23.59 -18.60 21.55
CA LYS A 173 24.94 -18.61 22.14
C LYS A 173 24.89 -18.82 23.66
N GLN A 174 23.98 -18.13 24.36
CA GLN A 174 23.79 -18.31 25.81
C GLN A 174 23.27 -19.71 26.18
N ARG A 175 22.37 -20.30 25.37
CA ARG A 175 21.90 -21.68 25.60
C ARG A 175 23.03 -22.68 25.43
N MET A 176 23.80 -22.56 24.35
CA MET A 176 24.96 -23.42 24.08
C MET A 176 26.01 -23.34 25.20
N GLU A 177 26.31 -22.12 25.70
CA GLU A 177 27.20 -21.94 26.86
C GLU A 177 26.69 -22.69 28.10
N ARG A 178 25.39 -22.61 28.41
CA ARG A 178 24.80 -23.31 29.57
C ARG A 178 24.91 -24.82 29.42
N GLN A 179 24.62 -25.37 28.23
CA GLN A 179 24.72 -26.80 27.96
C GLN A 179 26.17 -27.29 28.01
N PHE A 180 27.12 -26.49 27.53
CA PHE A 180 28.54 -26.81 27.65
C PHE A 180 29.01 -26.85 29.11
N LYS A 181 28.56 -25.92 29.95
CA LYS A 181 28.87 -25.92 31.39
C LYS A 181 28.25 -27.08 32.16
N ILE A 182 27.18 -27.70 31.66
CA ILE A 182 26.63 -28.94 32.27
C ILE A 182 27.60 -30.11 32.07
N VAL A 183 28.23 -30.19 30.88
CA VAL A 183 29.16 -31.26 30.50
C VAL A 183 30.56 -31.01 31.07
N LYS A 184 31.02 -29.75 31.06
CA LYS A 184 32.30 -29.31 31.60
C LYS A 184 32.11 -28.11 32.56
N PRO A 185 31.80 -28.36 33.85
CA PRO A 185 31.54 -27.30 34.83
C PRO A 185 32.74 -26.39 35.12
N ASP A 186 33.95 -26.90 34.90
CA ASP A 186 35.24 -26.24 35.09
C ASP A 186 35.76 -25.56 33.81
N ALA A 187 34.92 -25.42 32.77
CA ALA A 187 35.30 -24.79 31.51
C ALA A 187 35.73 -23.33 31.71
N THR A 188 36.89 -22.99 31.14
CA THR A 188 37.39 -21.61 31.13
C THR A 188 36.56 -20.72 30.21
N PRO A 189 36.52 -19.39 30.44
CA PRO A 189 35.85 -18.46 29.53
C PRO A 189 36.31 -18.56 28.07
N GLU A 190 37.58 -18.87 27.86
CA GLU A 190 38.20 -19.06 26.54
C GLU A 190 37.65 -20.32 25.86
N GLU A 191 37.55 -21.43 26.57
CA GLU A 191 36.97 -22.68 26.04
C GLU A 191 35.50 -22.52 25.69
N VAL A 192 34.73 -21.83 26.55
CA VAL A 192 33.32 -21.50 26.28
C VAL A 192 33.21 -20.68 25.00
N ARG A 193 34.05 -19.66 24.83
CA ARG A 193 34.06 -18.81 23.62
C ARG A 193 34.43 -19.60 22.37
N ALA A 194 35.37 -20.53 22.46
CA ALA A 194 35.76 -21.38 21.34
C ALA A 194 34.60 -22.30 20.91
N VAL A 195 33.90 -22.94 21.86
CA VAL A 195 32.72 -23.75 21.53
C VAL A 195 31.60 -22.90 20.91
N VAL A 196 31.41 -21.68 21.41
CA VAL A 196 30.27 -20.84 21.06
C VAL A 196 30.45 -20.05 19.75
N ASN A 197 31.68 -19.65 19.42
CA ASN A 197 31.95 -18.74 18.30
C ASN A 197 32.76 -19.38 17.18
N ASP A 198 33.40 -20.52 17.41
CA ASP A 198 34.27 -21.14 16.41
C ASP A 198 33.45 -22.13 15.56
N GLU A 199 33.72 -22.19 14.25
CA GLU A 199 33.03 -23.13 13.35
C GLU A 199 33.30 -24.60 13.73
N GLN A 200 34.40 -24.83 14.43
CA GLN A 200 34.82 -26.13 14.97
C GLN A 200 34.27 -26.39 16.38
N GLY A 201 33.40 -25.52 16.91
CA GLY A 201 32.89 -25.62 18.28
C GLY A 201 32.25 -26.98 18.60
N GLY A 202 31.61 -27.62 17.62
CA GLY A 202 31.08 -28.98 17.75
C GLY A 202 32.15 -30.06 17.98
N GLN A 203 33.35 -29.92 17.37
CA GLN A 203 34.46 -30.84 17.61
C GLN A 203 35.12 -30.61 18.99
N ILE A 204 35.24 -29.35 19.41
CA ILE A 204 35.75 -29.02 20.75
C ILE A 204 34.81 -29.61 21.82
N PHE A 205 33.50 -29.50 21.58
CA PHE A 205 32.49 -30.08 22.45
C PHE A 205 32.52 -31.61 22.45
N SER A 206 32.67 -32.28 21.29
CA SER A 206 32.78 -33.74 21.23
C SER A 206 34.00 -34.26 22.01
N GLN A 207 35.12 -33.55 21.94
CA GLN A 207 36.31 -33.89 22.72
C GLN A 207 36.07 -33.73 24.23
N ALA A 208 35.37 -32.66 24.64
CA ALA A 208 34.99 -32.47 26.04
C ALA A 208 34.03 -33.57 26.54
N LEU A 209 33.14 -34.06 25.67
CA LEU A 209 32.21 -35.13 25.97
C LEU A 209 32.93 -36.45 26.30
N LEU A 210 33.92 -36.82 25.48
CA LEU A 210 34.71 -38.05 25.64
C LEU A 210 35.52 -38.07 26.95
N ASN A 211 35.91 -36.89 27.44
CA ASN A 211 36.65 -36.73 28.69
C ASN A 211 35.72 -36.65 29.93
N SER A 212 34.40 -36.60 29.74
CA SER A 212 33.42 -36.46 30.83
C SER A 212 32.92 -37.84 31.31
N ASN A 213 32.95 -38.08 32.62
CA ASN A 213 32.38 -39.30 33.24
C ASN A 213 30.83 -39.35 33.26
N ARG A 214 30.12 -38.33 32.76
CA ARG A 214 28.65 -38.18 32.82
C ARG A 214 27.91 -38.52 31.51
N TYR A 215 28.39 -39.55 30.81
CA TYR A 215 28.04 -39.90 29.42
C TYR A 215 26.54 -39.82 29.03
N GLY A 216 25.60 -40.19 29.92
CA GLY A 216 24.16 -40.17 29.65
C GLY A 216 23.55 -38.77 29.52
N GLU A 217 23.72 -37.90 30.53
CA GLU A 217 23.27 -36.50 30.48
C GLU A 217 24.06 -35.71 29.44
N SER A 218 25.34 -36.05 29.28
CA SER A 218 26.21 -35.36 28.37
C SER A 218 25.84 -35.59 26.89
N LYS A 219 25.18 -36.71 26.53
CA LYS A 219 24.70 -36.96 25.15
C LYS A 219 23.51 -36.07 24.74
N ALA A 220 22.59 -35.78 25.66
CA ALA A 220 21.49 -34.86 25.38
C ALA A 220 22.00 -33.42 25.24
N ALA A 221 22.88 -32.99 26.14
CA ALA A 221 23.55 -31.71 26.06
C ALA A 221 24.39 -31.57 24.77
N TYR A 222 25.05 -32.65 24.33
CA TYR A 222 25.75 -32.70 23.04
C TYR A 222 24.85 -32.39 21.86
N ARG A 223 23.71 -33.10 21.78
CA ARG A 223 22.76 -32.91 20.70
C ARG A 223 22.22 -31.48 20.67
N GLU A 224 21.86 -30.94 21.84
CA GLU A 224 21.36 -29.57 21.95
C GLU A 224 22.41 -28.54 21.50
N VAL A 225 23.69 -28.72 21.88
CA VAL A 225 24.77 -27.84 21.41
C VAL A 225 24.95 -27.91 19.91
N GLN A 226 24.92 -29.10 19.31
CA GLN A 226 25.02 -29.25 17.86
C GLN A 226 23.86 -28.55 17.15
N GLU A 227 22.62 -28.77 17.61
CA GLU A 227 21.43 -28.13 17.05
C GLU A 227 21.49 -26.60 17.16
N ARG A 228 21.89 -26.06 18.32
CA ARG A 228 22.05 -24.60 18.48
C ARG A 228 23.17 -24.02 17.62
N HIS A 229 24.23 -24.79 17.39
CA HIS A 229 25.32 -24.37 16.52
C HIS A 229 24.87 -24.29 15.06
N GLU A 230 24.07 -25.26 14.60
CA GLU A 230 23.44 -25.21 13.26
C GLU A 230 22.46 -24.04 13.14
N ASP A 231 21.65 -23.78 14.16
CA ASP A 231 20.75 -22.60 14.19
C ASP A 231 21.54 -21.29 14.05
N ILE A 232 22.65 -21.13 14.78
CA ILE A 232 23.51 -19.94 14.71
C ILE A 232 24.06 -19.75 13.30
N LYS A 233 24.51 -20.83 12.63
CA LYS A 233 25.01 -20.75 11.26
C LYS A 233 23.94 -20.26 10.28
N ARG A 234 22.70 -20.73 10.42
CA ARG A 234 21.58 -20.25 9.60
C ARG A 234 21.33 -18.76 9.84
N ILE A 235 21.29 -18.32 11.10
CA ILE A 235 21.16 -16.89 11.43
C ILE A 235 22.31 -16.08 10.81
N GLU A 236 23.54 -16.57 10.86
CA GLU A 236 24.69 -15.87 10.28
C GLU A 236 24.59 -15.73 8.76
N GLN A 237 24.10 -16.76 8.06
CA GLN A 237 23.77 -16.68 6.65
C GLN A 237 22.69 -15.61 6.39
N THR A 238 21.58 -15.66 7.11
CA THR A 238 20.49 -14.67 6.99
C THR A 238 20.98 -13.25 7.26
N LEU A 239 21.80 -13.04 8.31
CA LEU A 239 22.38 -11.73 8.61
C LEU A 239 23.30 -11.22 7.50
N SER A 240 24.06 -12.11 6.85
CA SER A 240 24.88 -11.78 5.68
C SER A 240 24.03 -11.34 4.49
N GLU A 241 22.97 -12.09 4.17
CA GLU A 241 22.01 -11.75 3.12
C GLU A 241 21.33 -10.40 3.39
N LEU A 242 20.87 -10.17 4.63
CA LEU A 242 20.26 -8.91 5.04
C LEU A 242 21.25 -7.74 4.99
N ALA A 243 22.52 -7.96 5.34
CA ALA A 243 23.55 -6.93 5.24
C ALA A 243 23.82 -6.54 3.78
N GLN A 244 23.89 -7.51 2.87
CA GLN A 244 24.01 -7.24 1.43
C GLN A 244 22.80 -6.44 0.94
N LEU A 245 21.59 -6.89 1.30
CA LEU A 245 20.35 -6.21 0.95
C LEU A 245 20.27 -4.78 1.50
N PHE A 246 20.70 -4.57 2.75
CA PHE A 246 20.77 -3.25 3.37
C PHE A 246 21.71 -2.31 2.60
N ASN A 247 22.92 -2.77 2.26
CA ASN A 247 23.87 -2.00 1.46
C ASN A 247 23.28 -1.65 0.08
N ASP A 248 22.65 -2.63 -0.56
CA ASP A 248 22.02 -2.49 -1.87
C ASP A 248 20.92 -1.43 -1.93
N MET A 249 20.25 -1.17 -0.81
CA MET A 249 19.18 -0.19 -0.68
C MET A 249 19.66 1.14 -0.09
N SER A 250 20.66 1.13 0.81
CA SER A 250 21.12 2.31 1.55
C SER A 250 22.07 3.22 0.76
N VAL A 251 22.87 2.67 -0.15
CA VAL A 251 23.83 3.43 -1.00
C VAL A 251 23.15 4.51 -1.87
N LEU A 252 21.83 4.47 -2.00
CA LEU A 252 21.05 5.41 -2.81
C LEU A 252 20.09 6.30 -1.99
N VAL A 253 20.21 6.32 -0.66
CA VAL A 253 19.41 7.21 0.21
C VAL A 253 20.07 8.59 0.36
N GLU A 254 21.41 8.66 0.33
CA GLU A 254 22.16 9.93 0.47
C GLU A 254 21.88 10.95 -0.65
N GLN A 255 21.40 10.54 -1.83
CA GLN A 255 21.03 11.47 -2.91
C GLN A 255 19.63 12.11 -2.75
N GLN A 256 18.90 11.82 -1.66
CA GLN A 256 17.51 12.28 -1.45
C GLN A 256 17.29 13.13 -0.19
N ASP A 257 18.34 13.51 0.52
CA ASP A 257 18.24 14.20 1.81
C ASP A 257 17.75 15.66 1.75
N GLU A 258 17.44 16.20 0.57
CA GLU A 258 16.89 17.56 0.44
C GLU A 258 15.36 17.61 0.25
N THR A 259 14.62 16.50 0.33
CA THR A 259 13.14 16.56 0.19
C THR A 259 12.38 15.54 1.03
N ILE A 260 12.87 15.21 2.23
CA ILE A 260 12.09 14.50 3.26
C ILE A 260 11.48 15.54 4.22
N ASN A 261 10.70 16.50 3.69
CA ASN A 261 9.90 17.44 4.49
C ASN A 261 8.57 17.84 3.83
N VAL A 262 8.16 17.13 2.77
CA VAL A 262 6.96 17.48 1.99
C VAL A 262 5.73 16.67 2.38
N ILE A 263 5.87 15.53 3.09
CA ILE A 263 4.69 14.75 3.53
C ILE A 263 3.98 15.44 4.70
N GLU A 264 4.71 16.05 5.63
CA GLU A 264 4.10 16.75 6.77
C GLU A 264 3.39 18.04 6.33
N THR A 265 3.96 18.74 5.34
CA THR A 265 3.35 19.96 4.76
C THR A 265 2.15 19.66 3.85
N THR A 266 2.18 18.55 3.08
CA THR A 266 1.07 18.20 2.16
C THR A 266 -0.11 17.59 2.91
N ALA A 267 0.09 16.82 3.97
CA ALA A 267 -0.99 16.35 4.83
C ALA A 267 -1.68 17.53 5.56
N GLY A 268 -0.90 18.51 6.03
CA GLY A 268 -1.43 19.76 6.60
C GLY A 268 -2.20 20.61 5.59
N GLN A 269 -1.77 20.67 4.33
CA GLN A 269 -2.52 21.36 3.26
C GLN A 269 -3.80 20.63 2.87
N VAL A 270 -3.84 19.29 2.87
CA VAL A 270 -5.08 18.55 2.62
C VAL A 270 -6.06 18.77 3.75
N GLU A 271 -5.63 18.73 5.01
CA GLU A 271 -6.49 19.06 6.17
C GLU A 271 -6.98 20.53 6.13
N GLN A 272 -6.11 21.47 5.74
CA GLN A 272 -6.46 22.88 5.59
C GLN A 272 -7.44 23.12 4.42
N ASP A 273 -7.26 22.45 3.28
CA ASP A 273 -8.17 22.50 2.14
C ASP A 273 -9.50 21.75 2.41
N THR A 274 -9.50 20.70 3.25
CA THR A 274 -10.77 20.07 3.68
C THR A 274 -11.50 20.96 4.68
N SER A 275 -10.79 21.66 5.57
CA SER A 275 -11.37 22.64 6.50
C SER A 275 -11.93 23.87 5.78
N ALA A 276 -11.24 24.36 4.74
CA ALA A 276 -11.74 25.42 3.86
C ALA A 276 -12.94 24.93 3.03
N GLY A 277 -12.90 23.69 2.53
CA GLY A 277 -14.02 23.03 1.83
C GLY A 277 -15.28 22.91 2.68
N LEU A 278 -15.14 22.59 3.98
CA LEU A 278 -16.26 22.60 4.93
C LEU A 278 -16.84 24.02 5.08
N GLY A 279 -16.01 25.06 5.14
CA GLY A 279 -16.44 26.47 5.13
C GLY A 279 -17.22 26.87 3.88
N TYR A 280 -16.84 26.38 2.70
CA TYR A 280 -17.59 26.62 1.46
C TYR A 280 -18.93 25.87 1.41
N THR A 281 -19.05 24.70 2.03
CA THR A 281 -20.34 24.00 2.14
C THR A 281 -21.28 24.67 3.15
N GLU A 282 -20.76 25.23 4.25
CA GLU A 282 -21.56 25.97 5.22
C GLU A 282 -22.00 27.35 4.67
N ALA A 283 -21.15 28.02 3.89
CA ALA A 283 -21.49 29.21 3.12
C ALA A 283 -22.50 28.94 1.99
N ALA A 284 -22.42 27.79 1.32
CA ALA A 284 -23.39 27.38 0.30
C ALA A 284 -24.76 27.06 0.90
N VAL A 285 -24.82 26.43 2.09
CA VAL A 285 -26.09 26.16 2.79
C VAL A 285 -26.69 27.44 3.38
N SER A 286 -25.88 28.37 3.91
CA SER A 286 -26.38 29.64 4.45
C SER A 286 -26.88 30.60 3.35
N SER A 287 -26.20 30.68 2.21
CA SER A 287 -26.66 31.46 1.05
C SER A 287 -27.92 30.87 0.41
N ALA A 288 -28.04 29.54 0.33
CA ALA A 288 -29.27 28.87 -0.11
C ALA A 288 -30.45 29.09 0.86
N ARG A 289 -30.22 29.10 2.18
CA ARG A 289 -31.25 29.41 3.19
C ARG A 289 -31.64 30.89 3.18
N ALA A 290 -30.68 31.81 3.00
CA ALA A 290 -30.93 33.25 2.90
C ALA A 290 -31.75 33.62 1.65
N ALA A 291 -31.50 32.95 0.52
CA ALA A 291 -32.29 33.14 -0.71
C ALA A 291 -33.76 32.76 -0.53
N ARG A 292 -34.06 31.69 0.23
CA ARG A 292 -35.43 31.28 0.56
C ARG A 292 -36.14 32.30 1.46
N LYS A 293 -35.44 32.85 2.46
CA LYS A 293 -36.00 33.87 3.36
C LYS A 293 -36.32 35.19 2.62
N LYS A 294 -35.47 35.61 1.67
CA LYS A 294 -35.71 36.83 0.86
C LYS A 294 -36.93 36.69 -0.07
N ARG A 295 -37.18 35.50 -0.62
CA ARG A 295 -38.39 35.23 -1.43
C ARG A 295 -39.68 35.40 -0.63
N TRP A 296 -39.70 34.95 0.62
CA TRP A 296 -40.86 35.12 1.50
C TRP A 296 -41.08 36.57 1.93
N ILE A 297 -40.01 37.34 2.13
CA ILE A 297 -40.11 38.78 2.43
C ILE A 297 -40.68 39.55 1.23
N CYS A 298 -40.19 39.31 0.01
CA CYS A 298 -40.74 39.96 -1.19
C CYS A 298 -42.21 39.58 -1.44
N PHE A 299 -42.58 38.32 -1.21
CA PHE A 299 -43.98 37.87 -1.30
C PHE A 299 -44.87 38.59 -0.28
N GLY A 300 -44.40 38.76 0.96
CA GLY A 300 -45.12 39.51 2.00
C GLY A 300 -45.35 40.98 1.61
N ILE A 301 -44.33 41.66 1.07
CA ILE A 301 -44.46 43.05 0.60
C ILE A 301 -45.48 43.15 -0.55
N PHE A 302 -45.45 42.21 -1.49
CA PHE A 302 -46.40 42.19 -2.62
C PHE A 302 -47.86 42.04 -2.14
N VAL A 303 -48.12 41.17 -1.16
CA VAL A 303 -49.46 41.01 -0.59
C VAL A 303 -49.93 42.29 0.12
N VAL A 304 -49.04 42.97 0.85
CA VAL A 304 -49.37 44.25 1.51
C VAL A 304 -49.76 45.32 0.49
N VAL A 305 -49.04 45.42 -0.63
CA VAL A 305 -49.38 46.37 -1.70
C VAL A 305 -50.77 46.09 -2.28
N ILE A 306 -51.12 44.83 -2.52
CA ILE A 306 -52.46 44.44 -3.01
C ILE A 306 -53.55 44.87 -2.01
N VAL A 307 -53.32 44.67 -0.71
CA VAL A 307 -54.29 45.07 0.33
C VAL A 307 -54.48 46.59 0.34
N ILE A 308 -53.41 47.38 0.20
CA ILE A 308 -53.51 48.84 0.14
C ILE A 308 -54.32 49.29 -1.08
N VAL A 309 -54.04 48.71 -2.26
CA VAL A 309 -54.81 49.02 -3.49
C VAL A 309 -56.29 48.65 -3.31
N ALA A 310 -56.59 47.50 -2.71
CA ALA A 310 -57.97 47.10 -2.44
C ALA A 310 -58.69 48.07 -1.49
N ILE A 311 -58.00 48.58 -0.46
CA ILE A 311 -58.56 49.59 0.45
C ILE A 311 -58.82 50.91 -0.28
N VAL A 312 -57.87 51.39 -1.10
CA VAL A 312 -58.06 52.63 -1.87
C VAL A 312 -59.25 52.50 -2.82
N VAL A 313 -59.35 51.39 -3.56
CA VAL A 313 -60.49 51.13 -4.44
C VAL A 313 -61.79 51.04 -3.64
N ALA A 314 -61.80 50.39 -2.47
CA ALA A 314 -62.98 50.33 -1.62
C ALA A 314 -63.41 51.72 -1.12
N VAL A 315 -62.46 52.56 -0.70
CA VAL A 315 -62.73 53.94 -0.26
C VAL A 315 -63.23 54.79 -1.43
N GLU A 316 -62.62 54.69 -2.61
CA GLU A 316 -63.07 55.37 -3.83
C GLU A 316 -64.48 54.91 -4.22
N VAL A 317 -64.78 53.61 -4.18
CA VAL A 317 -66.13 53.09 -4.47
C VAL A 317 -67.15 53.56 -3.44
N VAL A 318 -66.79 53.61 -2.15
CA VAL A 318 -67.67 54.12 -1.09
C VAL A 318 -67.88 55.63 -1.21
N GLN A 319 -66.85 56.41 -1.54
CA GLN A 319 -66.97 57.86 -1.81
C GLN A 319 -67.80 58.11 -3.08
N HIS A 320 -67.64 57.29 -4.11
CA HIS A 320 -68.39 57.40 -5.36
C HIS A 320 -69.86 56.94 -5.23
N GLN A 321 -70.19 56.10 -4.22
CA GLN A 321 -71.56 55.80 -3.82
C GLN A 321 -72.15 56.88 -2.90
N GLY A 322 -71.35 57.50 -2.04
CA GLY A 322 -71.77 58.62 -1.18
C GLY A 322 -72.04 59.92 -1.95
N ASN A 323 -71.37 60.14 -3.09
CA ASN A 323 -71.56 61.33 -3.93
C ASN A 323 -72.73 61.21 -4.94
N LYS A 324 -73.57 60.17 -4.82
CA LYS A 324 -74.77 59.93 -5.63
C LYS A 324 -76.08 60.00 -4.81
N SER A 325 -76.08 60.59 -3.61
CA SER A 325 -77.30 61.02 -2.90
C SER A 325 -77.56 62.50 -3.11
#